data_AF-A0A918C5Y4-F1
#
_entry.id   AF-A0A918C5Y4-F1
#
_cell.length_a   1.000
_cell.length_b   1.000
_cell.length_c   1.000
_cell.angle_alpha   90.00
_cell.angle_beta   90.00
_cell.angle_gamma   90.00
#
_symmetry.space_group_name_H-M   'P 1'
#
loop_
_entity.id
_entity.type
_entity.pdbx_description
1 polymer ?
#
loop_
_entity_poly.entity_id
_entity_poly.type
_entity_poly.pdbx_seq_one_letter_code
_entity_poly.pdbx_strand_id
1 'polypeptide(L)'
;MLADKAYSSRAIREHLRKRGIRAVIPVPADQRRHRLRRGSRGGRPPAFDRETYKQRNTVERCINRLKQWRGIATRYEKTATIYLAGLHIAGIFLWSAR
;
A
#
# COMPACT_ATOMS: atom_id res chain seq x y z
N MET A 1 1.68 -9.65 2.16
CA MET A 1 1.09 -8.45 1.55
C MET A 1 1.23 -7.27 2.49
N LEU A 2 1.95 -6.23 2.07
CA LEU A 2 1.90 -4.90 2.68
C LEU A 2 0.78 -4.11 1.99
N ALA A 3 -0.07 -3.44 2.76
CA ALA A 3 -1.11 -2.58 2.19
C ALA A 3 -1.52 -1.48 3.16
N ASP A 4 -2.29 -0.52 2.64
CA ASP A 4 -2.84 0.57 3.44
C ASP A 4 -3.87 0.12 4.47
N LYS A 5 -3.95 0.92 5.52
CA LYS A 5 -4.96 0.85 6.57
C LYS A 5 -6.38 0.78 6.01
N ALA A 6 -6.66 1.41 4.86
CA ALA A 6 -7.93 1.30 4.15
C ALA A 6 -8.28 -0.15 3.76
N TYR A 7 -7.28 -1.00 3.50
CA TYR A 7 -7.42 -2.42 3.17
C TYR A 7 -7.49 -3.34 4.40
N SER A 8 -7.81 -2.79 5.57
CA SER A 8 -7.89 -3.53 6.84
C SER A 8 -9.12 -4.43 6.98
N SER A 9 -10.04 -4.41 6.00
CA SER A 9 -11.34 -5.10 6.07
C SER A 9 -11.21 -6.59 6.36
N ARG A 10 -12.25 -7.13 7.00
CA ARG A 10 -12.31 -8.56 7.35
C ARG A 10 -12.23 -9.45 6.11
N ALA A 11 -12.98 -9.09 5.06
CA ALA A 11 -13.01 -9.83 3.80
C ALA A 11 -11.63 -9.92 3.15
N ILE A 12 -10.88 -8.81 3.10
CA ILE A 12 -9.51 -8.79 2.55
C ILE A 12 -8.59 -9.71 3.37
N ARG A 13 -8.65 -9.62 4.70
CA ARG A 13 -7.79 -10.45 5.57
C ARG A 13 -8.14 -11.94 5.50
N GLU A 14 -9.42 -12.28 5.36
CA GLU A 14 -9.87 -13.66 5.18
C GLU A 14 -9.42 -14.20 3.82
N HIS A 15 -9.56 -13.41 2.76
CA HIS A 15 -9.06 -13.77 1.43
C HIS A 15 -7.55 -14.04 1.43
N LEU A 16 -6.76 -13.18 2.08
CA LEU A 16 -5.31 -13.36 2.21
C LEU A 16 -4.95 -14.60 3.04
N ARG A 17 -5.67 -14.84 4.15
CA ARG A 17 -5.48 -16.06 4.97
C ARG A 17 -5.78 -17.33 4.20
N LYS A 18 -6.87 -17.38 3.43
CA LYS A 18 -7.23 -18.52 2.57
C LYS A 18 -6.13 -18.86 1.56
N ARG A 19 -5.34 -17.87 1.15
CA ARG A 19 -4.21 -18.02 0.23
C ARG A 19 -2.84 -18.20 0.93
N GLY A 20 -2.81 -18.31 2.26
CA GLY A 20 -1.56 -18.41 3.02
C GLY A 20 -0.71 -17.13 3.01
N ILE A 21 -1.26 -16.00 2.57
CA ILE A 21 -0.52 -14.73 2.45
C ILE A 21 -0.56 -13.99 3.79
N ARG A 22 0.60 -13.76 4.39
CA ARG A 22 0.71 -12.94 5.61
C ARG A 22 0.32 -11.49 5.34
N ALA A 23 -0.68 -10.98 6.04
CA ALA A 23 -1.16 -9.60 5.90
C ALA A 23 -0.43 -8.65 6.88
N VAL A 24 0.38 -7.74 6.36
CA VAL A 24 1.05 -6.65 7.09
C VAL A 24 0.30 -5.36 6.83
N ILE A 25 -0.91 -5.29 7.37
CA ILE A 25 -1.86 -4.18 7.17
C ILE A 25 -2.18 -3.60 8.54
N PRO A 26 -1.99 -2.29 8.78
CA PRO A 26 -2.34 -1.67 10.05
C PRO A 26 -3.86 -1.66 10.23
N VAL A 27 -4.31 -1.75 11.48
CA VAL A 27 -5.73 -1.68 11.82
C VAL A 27 -6.11 -0.23 12.15
N PRO A 28 -7.27 0.26 11.66
CA PRO A 28 -7.86 1.51 12.10
C PRO A 28 -8.03 1.68 13.60
N ALA A 29 -7.90 2.93 14.06
CA ALA A 29 -7.90 3.23 15.49
C ALA A 29 -9.31 3.06 16.06
N ASP A 30 -10.31 3.53 15.32
CA ASP A 30 -11.72 3.22 15.40
C ASP A 30 -11.96 1.70 15.43
N GLN A 31 -11.50 0.93 14.43
CA GLN A 31 -11.67 -0.53 14.43
C GLN A 31 -11.04 -1.21 15.66
N ARG A 32 -9.86 -0.75 16.11
CA ARG A 32 -9.27 -1.22 17.37
C ARG A 32 -10.16 -0.89 18.57
N ARG A 33 -10.66 0.34 18.69
CA ARG A 33 -11.56 0.77 19.77
C ARG A 33 -12.88 -0.01 19.79
N HIS A 34 -13.51 -0.21 18.63
CA HIS A 34 -14.72 -1.03 18.50
C HIS A 34 -14.49 -2.49 18.85
N ARG A 35 -13.30 -3.02 18.57
CA ARG A 35 -12.93 -4.38 18.99
C ARG A 35 -12.76 -4.47 20.50
N LEU A 36 -12.05 -3.52 21.10
CA LEU A 36 -11.84 -3.45 22.55
C LEU A 36 -13.17 -3.30 23.31
N ARG A 37 -14.08 -2.44 22.82
CA ARG A 37 -15.42 -2.27 23.39
C ARG A 37 -16.26 -3.56 23.39
N ARG A 38 -16.00 -4.48 22.46
CA ARG A 38 -16.70 -5.78 22.39
C ARG A 38 -16.11 -6.84 23.34
N GLY A 39 -15.03 -6.55 24.06
CA GLY A 39 -14.41 -7.49 25.01
C GLY A 39 -14.06 -8.83 24.35
N SER A 40 -14.44 -9.94 24.98
CA SER A 40 -14.23 -11.30 24.47
C SER A 40 -14.87 -11.54 23.09
N ARG A 41 -16.01 -10.90 22.79
CA ARG A 41 -16.68 -10.97 21.48
C ARG A 41 -15.92 -10.23 20.37
N GLY A 42 -14.94 -9.41 20.71
CA GLY A 42 -14.10 -8.68 19.76
C GLY A 42 -13.06 -9.56 19.05
N GLY A 43 -12.74 -10.73 19.60
CA GLY A 43 -11.78 -11.67 19.00
C GLY A 43 -10.32 -11.20 18.98
N ARG A 44 -9.45 -12.09 18.49
CA ARG A 44 -7.99 -11.90 18.49
C ARG A 44 -7.57 -10.72 17.60
N PRO A 45 -6.63 -9.85 18.05
CA PRO A 45 -6.08 -8.81 17.20
C PRO A 45 -5.39 -9.41 15.96
N PRO A 46 -5.54 -8.82 14.77
CA PRO A 46 -4.74 -9.20 13.63
C PRO A 46 -3.25 -8.98 13.92
N ALA A 47 -2.40 -9.94 13.53
CA ALA A 47 -0.96 -9.76 13.58
C ALA A 47 -0.54 -8.58 12.69
N PHE A 48 0.38 -7.76 13.18
CA PHE A 48 0.93 -6.62 12.46
C PHE A 48 2.43 -6.51 12.75
N ASP A 49 3.23 -6.62 11.71
CA ASP A 49 4.68 -6.44 11.77
C ASP A 49 5.03 -5.01 11.36
N ARG A 50 5.48 -4.22 12.34
CA ARG A 50 5.81 -2.82 12.14
C ARG A 50 7.10 -2.64 11.35
N GLU A 51 8.08 -3.53 11.50
CA GLU A 51 9.36 -3.42 10.81
C GLU A 51 9.19 -3.69 9.32
N THR A 52 8.47 -4.75 8.98
CA THR A 52 8.10 -5.00 7.58
C THR A 52 7.27 -3.83 7.02
N TYR A 53 6.33 -3.27 7.80
CA TYR A 53 5.51 -2.15 7.32
C TYR A 53 6.32 -0.89 6.97
N LYS A 54 7.46 -0.62 7.64
CA LYS A 54 8.34 0.53 7.32
C LYS A 54 8.86 0.48 5.88
N GLN A 55 9.01 -0.71 5.29
CA GLN A 55 9.51 -0.87 3.92
C GLN A 55 8.57 -0.23 2.88
N ARG A 56 7.29 0.01 3.23
CA ARG A 56 6.34 0.72 2.37
C ARG A 56 6.79 2.15 2.04
N ASN A 57 7.52 2.81 2.95
CA ASN A 57 8.05 4.16 2.71
C ASN A 57 8.98 4.22 1.48
N THR A 58 9.63 3.11 1.13
CA THR A 58 10.47 3.05 -0.09
C THR A 58 9.61 3.17 -1.35
N VAL A 59 8.47 2.47 -1.39
CA VAL A 59 7.52 2.55 -2.50
C VAL A 59 6.89 3.95 -2.57
N GLU A 60 6.50 4.52 -1.43
CA GLU A 60 5.93 5.88 -1.38
C GLU A 60 6.93 6.93 -1.87
N ARG A 61 8.20 6.85 -1.46
CA ARG A 61 9.26 7.73 -1.96
C ARG A 61 9.48 7.57 -3.46
N CYS A 62 9.45 6.34 -3.98
CA CYS A 62 9.54 6.08 -5.42
C CYS A 62 8.39 6.75 -6.19
N ILE A 63 7.14 6.55 -5.76
CA ILE A 63 5.96 7.17 -6.36
C ILE A 63 6.03 8.70 -6.27
N ASN A 64 6.48 9.25 -5.14
CA ASN A 64 6.64 10.70 -4.99
C ASN A 64 7.68 11.27 -5.96
N ARG A 65 8.79 10.57 -6.20
CA ARG A 65 9.79 10.97 -7.21
C ARG A 65 9.21 10.93 -8.62
N LEU A 66 8.45 9.90 -8.97
CA LEU A 66 7.74 9.84 -10.26
C LEU A 66 6.75 11.00 -10.41
N LYS A 67 6.09 11.41 -9.32
CA LYS A 67 5.18 12.56 -9.32
C LYS A 67 5.87 13.93 -9.40
N GLN A 68 7.19 14.02 -9.26
CA GLN A 68 7.91 15.27 -9.55
C GLN A 68 7.85 15.62 -11.04
N TRP A 69 7.62 14.62 -11.89
CA TRP A 69 7.48 14.78 -13.32
C TRP A 69 6.05 15.17 -13.63
N ARG A 70 5.81 16.46 -13.88
CA ARG A 70 4.46 17.04 -14.03
C ARG A 70 3.63 16.32 -15.10
N GLY A 71 4.23 15.94 -16.23
CA GLY A 71 3.56 15.16 -17.28
C GLY A 71 2.95 13.85 -16.75
N ILE A 72 3.75 13.09 -15.98
CA ILE A 72 3.35 11.82 -15.39
C ILE A 72 2.34 12.00 -14.25
N ALA A 73 2.56 13.00 -13.40
CA ALA A 73 1.71 13.25 -12.23
C ALA A 73 0.27 13.61 -12.63
N THR A 74 0.14 14.46 -13.65
CA THR A 74 -1.16 14.94 -14.14
C THR A 74 -1.70 14.13 -15.32
N ARG A 75 -0.92 13.19 -15.87
CA ARG A 75 -1.27 12.35 -17.01
C ARG A 75 -1.72 13.17 -18.22
N TYR A 76 -0.80 13.96 -18.78
CA TYR A 76 -1.08 14.80 -19.95
C TYR A 76 -1.13 14.04 -21.28
N GLU A 77 -0.61 12.82 -21.29
CA GLU A 77 -0.54 11.99 -22.47
C GLU A 77 -1.94 11.49 -22.86
N LYS A 78 -2.34 11.72 -24.12
CA LYS A 78 -3.65 11.30 -24.65
C LYS A 78 -3.85 9.78 -24.63
N THR A 79 -2.79 9.01 -24.88
CA THR A 79 -2.87 7.55 -25.04
C THR A 79 -2.16 6.85 -23.90
N ALA A 80 -2.74 5.73 -23.45
CA ALA A 80 -2.14 4.90 -22.40
C ALA A 80 -0.71 4.42 -22.74
N THR A 81 -0.43 4.16 -24.02
CA THR A 81 0.89 3.74 -24.51
C THR A 81 1.95 4.81 -24.27
N ILE A 82 1.65 6.07 -24.58
CA ILE A 82 2.60 7.19 -24.42
C ILE A 82 2.82 7.45 -22.92
N TYR A 83 1.75 7.40 -22.12
CA TYR A 83 1.86 7.50 -20.67
C TYR A 83 2.76 6.41 -20.08
N LEU A 84 2.58 5.16 -20.53
CA LEU A 84 3.40 4.03 -20.08
C LEU A 84 4.86 4.19 -20.52
N ALA A 85 5.12 4.65 -21.74
CA ALA A 85 6.47 4.96 -22.20
C ALA A 85 7.14 6.03 -21.32
N GLY A 86 6.41 7.10 -20.96
CA GLY A 86 6.87 8.12 -20.03
C GLY A 86 7.21 7.56 -18.64
N LEU A 87 6.38 6.67 -18.11
CA LEU A 87 6.65 5.96 -16.85
C LEU A 87 7.91 5.09 -16.94
N HIS A 88 8.13 4.37 -18.04
CA HIS A 88 9.34 3.57 -18.24
C HIS A 88 10.59 4.45 -18.26
N ILE A 89 10.56 5.55 -19.01
CA ILE A 89 11.68 6.49 -19.09
C ILE A 89 11.99 7.07 -17.70
N ALA A 90 10.98 7.56 -16.99
CA ALA A 90 11.17 8.08 -15.62
C ALA A 90 11.69 7.01 -14.64
N GLY A 91 11.23 5.76 -14.80
CA GLY A 91 11.73 4.61 -14.06
C GLY A 91 13.21 4.32 -14.32
N ILE A 92 13.64 4.39 -15.58
CA ILE A 92 15.06 4.23 -15.97
C ILE A 92 15.91 5.33 -15.32
N PHE A 93 15.49 6.59 -15.42
CA PHE A 93 16.22 7.69 -14.76
C PHE A 93 16.31 7.53 -13.25
N LEU A 94 15.21 7.12 -12.60
CA LEU A 94 15.19 6.89 -11.16
C LEU A 94 16.10 5.72 -10.75
N TRP A 95 16.21 4.70 -11.60
CA TRP A 95 17.10 3.55 -11.39
C TRP A 95 18.57 3.93 -11.58
N SER A 96 18.90 4.66 -12.64
CA SER A 96 20.28 5.06 -12.96
C SER A 96 20.82 6.18 -12.07
N ALA A 97 19.94 6.96 -11.42
CA ALA A 97 20.34 7.99 -10.45
C ALA A 97 20.62 7.44 -9.03
N ARG A 98 20.64 6.11 -8.88
CA ARG A 98 20.96 5.41 -7.63
C ARG A 98 22.40 4.93 -7.66
#